data_AF-A0A4V1LSD7-F1
#
_entry.id   AF-A0A4V1LSD7-F1
#
_cell.length_a   1.000
_cell.length_b   1.000
_cell.length_c   1.000
_cell.angle_alpha   90.00
_cell.angle_beta   90.00
_cell.angle_gamma   90.00
#
_symmetry.space_group_name_H-M   'P 1'
#
loop_
_entity.id
_entity.type
_entity.pdbx_description
1 polymer ?
#
loop_
_entity_poly.entity_id
_entity_poly.type
_entity_poly.pdbx_seq_one_letter_code
_entity_poly.pdbx_strand_id
1 'polypeptide(L)'
;MVIKVKSEARVSDFIKALRAALPVNFAGGGLFPPELDISRYWLSTYPDRASLFHCVSRLPSSGCWLIPTKERPQTLSELDAFLSADHTQLPLHCGYAFLENPKARLNSLTKHHCYADNVIGLGKRLNPIEVRWGKQDNFFRLAFWTLTENDAAILIESVKED
;
A
#
# COMPACT_ATOMS: atom_id res chain seq x y z
N MET A 1 -1.43 7.35 5.31
CA MET A 1 -1.75 5.95 4.99
C MET A 1 -3.20 5.67 5.36
N VAL A 2 -3.93 4.92 4.53
CA VAL A 2 -5.30 4.48 4.82
C VAL A 2 -5.30 2.95 4.75
N ILE A 3 -5.81 2.30 5.79
CA ILE A 3 -5.85 0.84 5.89
C ILE A 3 -7.32 0.40 5.95
N LYS A 4 -7.69 -0.53 5.09
CA LYS A 4 -8.97 -1.22 5.16
C LYS A 4 -8.83 -2.41 6.12
N VAL A 5 -9.68 -2.46 7.14
CA VAL A 5 -9.64 -3.53 8.15
C VAL A 5 -10.95 -4.31 8.09
N LYS A 6 -10.86 -5.64 8.03
CA LYS A 6 -11.99 -6.54 8.26
C LYS A 6 -11.91 -6.99 9.72
N SER A 7 -12.94 -6.70 10.50
CA SER A 7 -13.00 -7.01 11.94
C SER A 7 -14.44 -7.31 12.34
N GLU A 8 -14.62 -8.25 13.26
CA GLU A 8 -15.92 -8.54 13.88
C GLU A 8 -16.25 -7.54 15.00
N ALA A 9 -15.22 -6.91 15.58
CA ALA A 9 -15.35 -5.87 16.60
C ALA A 9 -15.12 -4.46 16.02
N ARG A 10 -15.65 -3.44 16.70
CA ARG A 10 -15.48 -2.05 16.29
C ARG A 10 -14.06 -1.58 16.59
N VAL A 11 -13.29 -1.32 15.54
CA VAL A 11 -11.85 -0.95 15.63
C VAL A 11 -11.60 0.28 16.50
N SER A 12 -12.54 1.22 16.58
CA SER A 12 -12.42 2.42 17.43
C SER A 12 -12.26 2.10 18.91
N ASP A 13 -12.77 0.96 19.38
CA ASP A 13 -12.74 0.57 20.79
C ASP A 13 -11.31 0.19 21.22
N PHE A 14 -10.44 -0.10 20.25
CA PHE A 14 -9.06 -0.52 20.44
C PHE A 14 -8.04 0.57 20.09
N ILE A 15 -8.45 1.84 20.00
CA ILE A 15 -7.57 2.93 19.51
C ILE A 15 -6.24 3.04 20.29
N LYS A 16 -6.26 2.84 21.61
CA LYS A 16 -5.04 2.87 22.43
C LYS A 16 -4.10 1.72 22.10
N ALA A 17 -4.64 0.51 21.94
CA ALA A 17 -3.87 -0.66 21.57
C ALA A 17 -3.29 -0.52 20.15
N LEU A 18 -4.06 0.04 19.21
CA LEU A 18 -3.59 0.31 17.84
C LEU A 18 -2.44 1.32 17.80
N ARG A 19 -2.51 2.38 18.63
CA ARG A 19 -1.40 3.35 18.75
C ARG A 19 -0.13 2.70 19.29
N ALA A 20 -0.26 1.84 20.30
CA ALA A 20 0.86 1.13 20.91
C ALA A 20 1.44 0.05 19.99
N ALA A 21 0.64 -0.53 19.10
CA ALA A 21 1.05 -1.57 18.15
C ALA A 21 1.67 -1.01 16.86
N LEU A 22 1.78 0.31 16.70
CA LEU A 22 2.37 0.89 15.50
C LEU A 22 3.86 0.49 15.40
N PRO A 23 4.33 -0.02 14.25
CA PRO A 23 5.74 -0.31 14.06
C PRO A 23 6.62 0.92 14.30
N VAL A 24 7.77 0.70 14.92
CA VAL A 24 8.79 1.76 15.14
C VAL A 24 9.76 1.90 13.98
N ASN A 25 9.76 0.96 13.02
CA ASN A 25 10.66 0.94 11.87
C ASN A 25 9.89 0.79 10.56
N PHE A 26 10.36 1.46 9.51
CA PHE A 26 9.84 1.34 8.15
C PHE A 26 10.98 1.43 7.13
N ALA A 27 11.12 0.40 6.28
CA ALA A 27 12.12 0.33 5.21
C ALA A 27 13.56 0.66 5.67
N GLY A 28 13.96 0.21 6.87
CA GLY A 28 15.28 0.49 7.46
C GLY A 28 15.41 1.85 8.16
N GLY A 29 14.39 2.72 8.07
CA GLY A 29 14.28 3.96 8.84
C GLY A 29 13.42 3.81 10.10
N GLY A 30 13.41 4.86 10.93
CA GLY A 30 12.55 4.96 12.12
C GLY A 30 11.23 5.68 11.83
N LEU A 31 10.15 5.18 12.43
CA LEU A 31 8.85 5.85 12.51
C LEU A 31 8.73 6.53 13.88
N PHE A 32 8.45 7.83 13.87
CA PHE A 32 8.30 8.64 15.07
C PHE A 32 6.85 9.11 15.22
N PRO A 33 5.94 8.23 15.69
CA PRO A 33 4.58 8.67 15.98
C PRO A 33 4.57 9.69 17.12
N PRO A 34 3.57 10.60 17.16
CA PRO A 34 3.38 11.47 18.31
C PRO A 34 3.19 10.66 19.61
N GLU A 35 3.56 11.27 20.75
CA GLU A 35 3.37 10.65 22.07
C GLU A 35 1.90 10.25 22.30
N LEU A 36 1.70 9.16 23.05
CA LEU A 36 0.40 8.53 23.25
C LEU A 36 -0.62 9.46 23.93
N ASP A 37 -0.14 10.33 24.82
CA ASP A 37 -0.94 11.24 25.64
C ASP A 37 -1.17 12.61 24.99
N ILE A 38 -0.48 12.90 23.88
CA ILE A 38 -0.73 14.12 23.12
C ILE A 38 -2.03 13.94 22.33
N SER A 39 -2.97 14.87 22.51
CA SER A 39 -4.29 14.90 21.86
C SER A 39 -4.23 15.23 20.36
N ARG A 40 -3.25 14.69 19.63
CA ARG A 40 -3.16 14.83 18.17
C ARG A 40 -3.88 13.66 17.50
N TYR A 41 -4.79 13.99 16.59
CA TYR A 41 -5.56 13.05 15.77
C TYR A 41 -4.69 12.43 14.66
N TRP A 42 -3.61 11.73 15.02
CA TRP A 42 -2.72 11.09 14.04
C TRP A 42 -3.19 9.68 13.63
N LEU A 43 -4.04 9.06 14.45
CA LEU A 43 -4.76 7.83 14.14
C LEU A 43 -6.26 8.09 14.28
N SER A 44 -7.00 7.86 13.19
CA SER A 44 -8.45 8.05 13.10
C SER A 44 -9.10 6.79 12.55
N THR A 45 -10.25 6.43 13.11
CA THR A 45 -11.09 5.34 12.62
C THR A 45 -12.38 5.91 12.04
N TYR A 46 -12.83 5.35 10.91
CA TYR A 46 -14.06 5.79 10.25
C TYR A 46 -15.06 4.64 10.22
N PRO A 47 -16.35 4.89 10.56
CA PRO A 47 -17.36 3.84 10.60
C PRO A 47 -17.79 3.37 9.20
N ASP A 48 -17.63 4.23 8.19
CA ASP A 48 -18.09 3.97 6.83
C ASP A 48 -17.19 4.64 5.77
N ARG A 49 -17.38 4.21 4.52
CA ARG A 49 -16.62 4.69 3.35
C ARG A 49 -16.85 6.18 3.05
N ALA A 50 -18.07 6.69 3.26
CA ALA A 50 -18.40 8.08 2.95
C ALA A 50 -17.73 9.04 3.94
N SER A 51 -17.75 8.71 5.24
CA SER A 51 -17.05 9.44 6.29
C SER A 51 -15.53 9.52 6.04
N LEU A 52 -14.92 8.41 5.64
CA LEU A 52 -13.51 8.37 5.25
C LEU A 52 -13.25 9.22 3.99
N PHE A 53 -14.05 9.06 2.94
CA PHE A 53 -13.87 9.78 1.68
C PHE A 53 -14.06 11.28 1.83
N HIS A 54 -14.98 11.71 2.69
CA HIS A 54 -15.17 13.11 3.05
C HIS A 54 -13.88 13.73 3.64
N CYS A 55 -13.13 12.99 4.47
CA CYS A 55 -11.84 13.43 4.97
C CYS A 55 -10.77 13.42 3.87
N VAL A 56 -10.63 12.29 3.16
CA VAL A 56 -9.63 12.08 2.11
C VAL A 56 -9.72 13.12 0.99
N SER A 57 -10.93 13.40 0.51
CA SER A 57 -11.18 14.34 -0.58
C SER A 57 -10.81 15.79 -0.23
N ARG A 58 -10.67 16.11 1.06
CA ARG A 58 -10.35 17.44 1.60
C ARG A 58 -8.88 17.62 2.00
N LEU A 59 -8.04 16.60 1.82
CA LEU A 59 -6.62 16.74 2.12
C LEU A 59 -5.95 17.83 1.25
N PRO A 60 -4.90 18.50 1.76
CA PRO A 60 -4.19 19.54 1.02
C PRO A 60 -3.64 19.03 -0.32
N SER A 61 -3.60 19.91 -1.32
CA SER A 61 -3.09 19.61 -2.67
C SER A 61 -1.57 19.44 -2.75
N SER A 62 -0.84 19.66 -1.65
CA SER A 62 0.62 19.52 -1.59
C SER A 62 1.11 18.06 -1.61
N GLY A 63 0.21 17.09 -1.41
CA GLY A 63 0.52 15.67 -1.46
C GLY A 63 0.00 14.98 -2.72
N CYS A 64 0.33 13.70 -2.88
CA CYS A 64 -0.28 12.83 -3.88
C CYS A 64 -0.61 11.47 -3.26
N TRP A 65 -1.59 10.80 -3.86
CA TRP A 65 -1.91 9.42 -3.59
C TRP A 65 -1.09 8.52 -4.50
N LEU A 66 -0.50 7.47 -3.95
CA LEU A 66 0.15 6.43 -4.73
C LEU A 66 -0.81 5.28 -4.93
N ILE A 67 -1.25 5.07 -6.17
CA ILE A 67 -2.21 4.02 -6.53
C ILE A 67 -1.54 2.93 -7.39
N PRO A 68 -1.95 1.66 -7.26
CA PRO A 68 -1.48 0.59 -8.11
C PRO A 68 -1.93 0.79 -9.55
N THR A 69 -1.08 0.40 -10.50
CA THR A 69 -1.43 0.27 -11.91
C THR A 69 -1.49 -1.20 -12.29
N LYS A 70 -2.31 -1.52 -13.30
CA LYS A 70 -2.35 -2.86 -13.89
C LYS A 70 -1.22 -3.10 -14.89
N GLU A 71 -0.61 -2.03 -15.39
CA GLU A 71 0.50 -2.05 -16.32
C GLU A 71 1.75 -2.64 -15.67
N ARG A 72 2.42 -3.54 -16.39
CA ARG A 72 3.65 -4.22 -15.95
C ARG A 72 4.65 -4.28 -17.11
N PRO A 73 5.70 -3.44 -17.10
CA PRO A 73 6.72 -3.49 -18.13
C PRO A 73 7.45 -4.84 -18.05
N GLN A 74 7.61 -5.49 -19.20
CA GLN A 74 8.38 -6.74 -19.32
C GLN A 74 9.85 -6.46 -19.68
N THR A 75 10.13 -5.27 -20.19
CA THR A 75 11.47 -4.85 -20.60
C THR A 75 11.80 -3.44 -20.10
N LEU A 76 13.09 -3.13 -20.06
CA LEU A 76 13.55 -1.77 -19.72
C LEU A 76 13.03 -0.73 -20.72
N SER A 77 12.96 -1.07 -22.00
CA SER A 77 12.43 -0.17 -23.05
C SER A 77 10.94 0.11 -22.88
N GLU A 78 10.15 -0.90 -22.48
CA GLU A 78 8.74 -0.69 -22.13
C GLU A 78 8.60 0.22 -20.91
N LEU A 79 9.40 -0.01 -19.87
CA LEU A 79 9.41 0.85 -18.69
C LEU A 79 9.70 2.30 -19.07
N ASP A 80 10.72 2.55 -19.88
CA ASP A 80 11.07 3.89 -20.34
C ASP A 80 9.93 4.54 -21.15
N ALA A 81 9.28 3.78 -22.02
CA ALA A 81 8.11 4.23 -22.78
C ALA A 81 6.95 4.64 -21.87
N PHE A 82 6.63 3.85 -20.84
CA PHE A 82 5.59 4.16 -19.86
C PHE A 82 5.89 5.47 -19.10
N LEU A 83 7.12 5.61 -18.59
CA LEU A 83 7.54 6.80 -17.83
C LEU A 83 7.62 8.07 -18.69
N SER A 84 7.97 7.91 -19.97
CA SER A 84 8.02 9.01 -20.94
C SER A 84 6.63 9.45 -21.39
N ALA A 85 5.66 8.53 -21.47
CA ALA A 85 4.29 8.83 -21.88
C ALA A 85 3.46 9.49 -20.76
N ASP A 86 3.69 9.11 -19.50
CA ASP A 86 2.95 9.65 -18.36
C ASP A 86 3.86 9.89 -17.15
N HIS A 87 4.25 11.15 -16.97
CA HIS A 87 5.10 11.56 -15.84
C HIS A 87 4.46 11.36 -14.47
N THR A 88 3.17 11.07 -14.36
CA THR A 88 2.55 10.70 -13.08
C THR A 88 2.89 9.27 -12.66
N GLN A 89 3.35 8.43 -13.59
CA GLN A 89 3.82 7.09 -13.30
C GLN A 89 5.21 7.07 -12.65
N LEU A 90 5.47 6.01 -11.89
CA LEU A 90 6.76 5.78 -11.26
C LEU A 90 7.05 4.28 -11.16
N PRO A 91 8.32 3.88 -11.34
CA PRO A 91 8.74 2.51 -11.06
C PRO A 91 8.72 2.27 -9.55
N LEU A 92 8.19 1.12 -9.15
CA LEU A 92 8.07 0.71 -7.76
C LEU A 92 8.59 -0.72 -7.59
N HIS A 93 9.14 -1.01 -6.42
CA HIS A 93 9.35 -2.38 -5.99
C HIS A 93 8.01 -2.99 -5.57
N CYS A 94 7.50 -3.92 -6.36
CA CYS A 94 6.16 -4.50 -6.23
C CYS A 94 6.18 -5.95 -5.73
N GLY A 95 7.29 -6.43 -5.17
CA GLY A 95 7.37 -7.75 -4.55
C GLY A 95 8.59 -8.55 -5.01
N TYR A 96 8.49 -9.86 -4.89
CA TYR A 96 9.58 -10.80 -5.07
C TYR A 96 9.15 -11.98 -5.96
N ALA A 97 9.95 -12.29 -6.98
CA ALA A 97 9.80 -13.47 -7.82
C ALA A 97 10.76 -14.57 -7.34
N PHE A 98 10.24 -15.75 -7.06
CA PHE A 98 11.02 -16.86 -6.52
C PHE A 98 11.95 -17.44 -7.58
N LEU A 99 13.21 -17.65 -7.21
CA LEU A 99 14.22 -18.32 -8.04
C LEU A 99 14.23 -19.83 -7.82
N GLU A 100 13.54 -20.29 -6.77
CA GLU A 100 13.39 -21.69 -6.41
C GLU A 100 12.11 -21.89 -5.60
N ASN A 101 11.58 -23.11 -5.57
CA ASN A 101 10.46 -23.43 -4.69
C ASN A 101 10.87 -23.26 -3.21
N PRO A 102 10.01 -22.66 -2.36
CA PRO A 102 10.26 -22.54 -0.93
C PRO A 102 10.53 -23.91 -0.28
N LYS A 103 11.64 -24.02 0.45
CA LYS A 103 12.05 -25.26 1.14
C LYS A 103 12.65 -24.98 2.50
N ALA A 104 12.70 -26.01 3.34
CA ALA A 104 13.44 -25.93 4.60
C ALA A 104 14.94 -25.73 4.32
N ARG A 105 15.55 -24.77 5.02
CA ARG A 105 16.98 -24.45 4.88
C ARG A 105 17.58 -24.26 6.26
N LEU A 106 18.74 -24.86 6.51
CA LEU A 106 19.45 -24.66 7.77
C LEU A 106 19.77 -23.16 7.93
N ASN A 107 19.57 -22.64 9.15
CA ASN A 107 19.78 -21.23 9.50
C ASN A 107 18.82 -20.22 8.81
N SER A 108 17.70 -20.66 8.25
CA SER A 108 16.65 -19.71 7.82
C SER A 108 15.95 -19.07 9.02
N LEU A 109 15.48 -17.83 8.85
CA LEU A 109 14.73 -17.09 9.88
C LEU A 109 13.37 -17.73 10.19
N THR A 110 12.78 -18.42 9.21
CA THR A 110 11.47 -19.07 9.30
C THR A 110 11.55 -20.50 8.77
N LYS A 111 10.43 -21.24 8.83
CA LYS A 111 10.38 -22.66 8.42
C LYS A 111 10.63 -22.90 6.92
N HIS A 112 10.31 -21.92 6.07
CA HIS A 112 10.46 -22.03 4.61
C HIS A 112 11.28 -20.86 4.09
N HIS A 113 12.18 -21.15 3.15
CA HIS A 113 13.06 -20.17 2.53
C HIS A 113 13.15 -20.44 1.02
N CYS A 114 13.16 -19.38 0.23
CA CYS A 114 13.59 -19.38 -1.17
C CYS A 114 14.49 -18.16 -1.41
N TYR A 115 15.39 -18.26 -2.39
CA TYR A 115 15.97 -17.06 -2.99
C TYR A 115 14.96 -16.42 -3.94
N ALA A 116 15.00 -15.10 -4.05
CA ALA A 116 14.07 -14.35 -4.88
C ALA A 116 14.74 -13.12 -5.48
N ASP A 117 14.25 -12.71 -6.64
CA ASP A 117 14.59 -11.45 -7.29
C ASP A 117 13.50 -10.41 -7.10
N ASN A 118 13.90 -9.14 -7.19
CA ASN A 118 12.98 -8.00 -7.07
C ASN A 118 12.05 -7.92 -8.29
N VAL A 119 10.76 -7.70 -8.05
CA VAL A 119 9.79 -7.40 -9.10
C VAL A 119 9.59 -5.89 -9.17
N ILE A 120 9.89 -5.30 -10.33
CA ILE A 120 9.61 -3.90 -10.60
C ILE A 120 8.24 -3.81 -11.28
N GLY A 121 7.36 -3.00 -10.71
CA GLY A 121 6.09 -2.63 -11.31
C GLY A 121 5.95 -1.13 -11.44
N LEU A 122 4.75 -0.70 -11.81
CA LEU A 122 4.39 0.70 -11.90
C LEU A 122 3.38 1.07 -10.81
N GLY A 123 3.47 2.31 -10.36
CA GLY A 123 2.40 2.98 -9.63
C GLY A 123 2.11 4.31 -10.28
N LYS A 124 0.97 4.91 -9.92
CA LYS A 124 0.56 6.22 -10.44
C LYS A 124 0.34 7.19 -9.29
N ARG A 125 0.85 8.41 -9.46
CA ARG A 125 0.54 9.54 -8.57
C ARG A 125 -0.78 10.14 -8.99
N LEU A 126 -1.73 10.15 -8.06
CA LEU A 126 -3.03 10.78 -8.24
C LEU A 126 -3.11 11.98 -7.30
N ASN A 127 -3.39 13.16 -7.83
CA ASN A 127 -3.47 14.34 -6.99
C ASN A 127 -4.82 14.38 -6.23
N PRO A 128 -4.91 15.09 -5.08
CA PRO A 128 -6.15 15.15 -4.29
C PRO A 128 -7.35 15.76 -5.03
N ILE A 129 -7.13 16.59 -6.06
CA ILE A 129 -8.20 17.18 -6.88
C ILE A 129 -8.82 16.09 -7.77
N GLU A 130 -8.00 15.27 -8.41
CA GLU A 130 -8.44 14.13 -9.22
C GLU A 130 -9.18 13.10 -8.37
N VAL A 131 -8.72 12.83 -7.14
CA VAL A 131 -9.44 11.97 -6.19
C VAL A 131 -10.84 12.52 -5.91
N ARG A 132 -10.96 13.84 -5.68
CA ARG A 132 -12.24 14.49 -5.43
C ARG A 132 -13.17 14.41 -6.64
N TRP A 133 -12.66 14.68 -7.84
CA TRP A 133 -13.44 14.63 -9.08
C TRP A 133 -13.83 13.21 -9.49
N GLY A 134 -12.98 12.23 -9.22
CA GLY A 134 -13.24 10.80 -9.46
C GLY A 134 -14.35 10.22 -8.58
N LYS A 135 -14.77 10.94 -7.53
CA LYS A 135 -15.77 10.52 -6.54
C LYS A 135 -15.36 9.29 -5.72
N GLN A 136 -16.22 8.95 -4.77
CA GLN A 136 -15.98 7.94 -3.75
C GLN A 136 -15.65 6.56 -4.33
N ASP A 137 -16.49 6.04 -5.23
CA ASP A 137 -16.37 4.67 -5.71
C ASP A 137 -15.09 4.45 -6.50
N ASN A 138 -14.69 5.43 -7.31
CA ASN A 138 -13.43 5.36 -8.05
C ASN A 138 -12.21 5.33 -7.12
N PHE A 139 -12.24 6.10 -6.03
CA PHE A 139 -11.16 6.08 -5.04
C PHE A 139 -11.03 4.70 -4.38
N PHE A 140 -12.14 4.13 -3.89
CA PHE A 140 -12.09 2.83 -3.19
C PHE A 140 -11.73 1.66 -4.11
N ARG A 141 -12.05 1.76 -5.41
CA ARG A 141 -11.68 0.77 -6.41
C ARG A 141 -10.18 0.82 -6.76
N LEU A 142 -9.58 2.01 -6.79
CA LEU A 142 -8.22 2.19 -7.29
C LEU A 142 -7.15 2.32 -6.22
N ALA A 143 -7.46 2.88 -5.05
CA ALA A 143 -6.44 3.37 -4.13
C ALA A 143 -5.77 2.30 -3.24
N PHE A 144 -6.33 1.08 -3.21
CA PHE A 144 -5.91 0.06 -2.26
C PHE A 144 -4.98 -0.98 -2.89
N TRP A 145 -3.89 -1.21 -2.18
CA TRP A 145 -2.90 -2.23 -2.46
C TRP A 145 -3.21 -3.48 -1.63
N THR A 146 -2.93 -4.65 -2.19
CA THR A 146 -3.00 -5.94 -1.49
C THR A 146 -1.75 -6.74 -1.76
N LEU A 147 -1.37 -7.58 -0.79
CA LEU A 147 -0.41 -8.65 -1.01
C LEU A 147 -1.13 -9.79 -1.71
N THR A 148 -0.53 -10.35 -2.76
CA THR A 148 -0.95 -11.60 -3.37
C THR A 148 0.24 -12.54 -3.46
N GLU A 149 -0.04 -13.83 -3.36
CA GLU A 149 0.97 -14.88 -3.34
C GLU A 149 0.55 -16.02 -4.27
N ASN A 150 1.55 -16.63 -4.90
CA ASN A 150 1.41 -17.89 -5.61
C ASN A 150 2.71 -18.70 -5.47
N ASP A 151 2.78 -19.87 -6.09
CA ASP A 151 3.93 -20.76 -5.97
C ASP A 151 5.25 -20.19 -6.54
N ALA A 152 5.18 -19.09 -7.29
CA ALA A 152 6.32 -18.48 -7.98
C ALA A 152 6.64 -17.05 -7.51
N ALA A 153 5.77 -16.38 -6.76
CA ALA A 153 5.98 -14.98 -6.39
C ALA A 153 5.12 -14.52 -5.21
N ILE A 154 5.60 -13.47 -4.55
CA ILE A 154 4.82 -12.62 -3.65
C ILE A 154 4.79 -11.23 -4.26
N LEU A 155 3.59 -10.71 -4.54
CA LEU A 155 3.39 -9.44 -5.24
C LEU A 155 2.55 -8.48 -4.40
N ILE A 156 2.76 -7.19 -4.60
CA ILE A 156 1.95 -6.10 -4.06
C ILE A 156 1.23 -5.45 -5.26
N GLU A 157 -0.08 -5.62 -5.34
CA GLU A 157 -0.88 -5.25 -6.52
C GLU A 157 -2.22 -4.60 -6.16
N SER A 158 -2.99 -4.16 -7.15
CA SER A 158 -4.34 -3.63 -6.92
C SER A 158 -5.25 -4.71 -6.35
N VAL A 159 -6.07 -4.34 -5.36
CA VAL A 159 -7.17 -5.19 -4.90
C VAL A 159 -8.05 -5.59 -6.09
N LYS A 160 -8.26 -6.89 -6.29
CA LYS A 160 -9.25 -7.39 -7.24
C LYS A 160 -10.63 -7.20 -6.61
N GLU A 161 -11.55 -6.57 -7.34
CA GLU A 161 -12.96 -6.56 -6.95
C GLU A 161 -13.53 -7.95 -7.24
N ASP A 162 -14.06 -8.61 -6.21
CA ASP A 162 -14.85 -9.84 -6.32
C ASP A 162 -16.29 -9.53 -6.77
#